data_AF-A0A8T3SPX0-F1
#
_entry.id   AF-A0A8T3SPX0-F1
#
_cell.length_a   1.000
_cell.length_b   1.000
_cell.length_c   1.000
_cell.angle_alpha   90.00
_cell.angle_beta   90.00
_cell.angle_gamma   90.00
#
_symmetry.space_group_name_H-M   'P 1'
#
loop_
_entity.id
_entity.type
_entity.pdbx_description
1 polymer ?
#
loop_
_entity_poly.entity_id
_entity_poly.type
_entity_poly.pdbx_seq_one_letter_code
_entity_poly.pdbx_strand_id
1 'polypeptide(L)' 'MNFRIGASQLDFYVDVRLRNFDGRWLAVAEISGAPEMGLGRSAREALAACLSPLGSDAVAALMADAQLVGVGLQAGENS' A
#
# COMPACT_ATOMS: atom_id res chain seq x y z
N MET A 1 10.77 1.43 0.43
CA MET A 1 10.04 1.84 1.63
C MET A 1 9.31 0.63 2.18
N ASN A 2 9.41 0.34 3.47
CA ASN A 2 8.61 -0.71 4.11
C ASN A 2 7.76 -0.06 5.19
N PHE A 3 6.48 -0.38 5.24
CA PHE A 3 5.55 0.19 6.21
C PHE A 3 4.42 -0.80 6.46
N ARG A 4 3.81 -0.69 7.63
CA ARG A 4 2.66 -1.50 8.01
C ARG A 4 1.42 -0.64 7.94
N ILE A 5 0.37 -1.17 7.34
CA ILE A 5 -0.93 -0.50 7.22
C ILE A 5 -1.92 -1.34 8.00
N GLY A 6 -2.62 -0.72 8.94
CA GLY A 6 -3.83 -1.27 9.52
C GLY A 6 -5.04 -0.50 9.01
N ALA A 7 -6.24 -0.95 9.31
CA ALA A 7 -7.37 -0.04 9.35
C ALA A 7 -8.05 -0.26 10.70
N SER A 8 -8.49 0.79 11.38
CA SER A 8 -9.16 0.62 12.69
C SER A 8 -10.43 -0.23 12.61
N GLN A 9 -10.98 -0.43 11.41
CA GLN A 9 -12.12 -1.32 11.12
C GLN A 9 -11.71 -2.75 10.75
N LEU A 10 -10.41 -3.03 10.58
CA LEU A 10 -9.89 -4.36 10.26
C LEU A 10 -9.08 -4.87 11.47
N ASP A 11 -9.42 -6.06 11.96
CA ASP A 11 -8.68 -6.72 13.05
C ASP A 11 -7.30 -7.27 12.63
N PHE A 12 -6.76 -6.82 11.49
CA PHE A 12 -5.48 -7.27 10.96
C PHE A 12 -4.66 -6.12 10.37
N TYR A 13 -3.37 -6.37 10.26
CA TYR A 13 -2.40 -5.46 9.64
C TYR A 13 -1.80 -6.12 8.41
N VAL A 14 -1.40 -5.29 7.46
CA VAL A 14 -0.71 -5.72 6.24
C VAL A 14 0.67 -5.06 6.22
N ASP A 15 1.70 -5.88 6.18
CA ASP A 15 3.07 -5.41 5.96
C ASP A 15 3.28 -5.18 4.46
N VAL A 16 3.60 -3.94 4.09
CA VAL A 16 3.79 -3.53 2.71
C VAL A 16 5.22 -3.10 2.45
N ARG A 17 5.79 -3.64 1.38
CA ARG A 17 7.09 -3.27 0.84
C ARG A 17 6.88 -2.61 -0.51
N LEU A 18 7.22 -1.34 -0.58
CA LEU A 18 7.09 -0.52 -1.78
C LEU A 18 8.46 -0.20 -2.35
N ARG A 19 8.64 -0.46 -3.64
CA ARG A 19 9.88 -0.20 -4.39
C ARG A 19 9.56 0.51 -5.69
N ASN A 20 10.39 1.49 -6.05
CA ASN A 20 10.39 2.07 -7.38
C ASN A 20 11.47 1.39 -8.22
N PHE A 21 11.10 1.01 -9.44
CA PHE A 21 11.96 0.46 -10.48
C PHE A 21 11.68 1.22 -11.77
N ASP A 22 12.61 2.08 -12.17
CA ASP A 22 12.61 2.75 -13.48
C ASP A 22 11.26 3.42 -13.83
N GLY A 23 10.71 4.18 -12.87
CA GLY A 23 9.43 4.87 -13.05
C GLY A 23 8.18 3.98 -12.87
N ARG A 24 8.34 2.69 -12.57
CA ARG A 24 7.25 1.81 -12.12
C ARG A 24 7.37 1.54 -10.64
N TRP A 25 6.22 1.43 -9.98
CA TRP A 25 6.14 1.09 -8.58
C TRP A 25 5.70 -0.35 -8.43
N LEU A 26 6.39 -1.08 -7.55
CA LEU A 26 6.06 -2.43 -7.10
C LEU A 26 5.73 -2.37 -5.62
N ALA A 27 4.52 -2.78 -5.27
CA ALA A 27 4.11 -3.03 -3.90
C ALA A 27 4.03 -4.54 -3.66
N VAL A 28 4.52 -4.98 -2.51
CA VAL A 28 4.38 -6.36 -2.04
C VAL A 28 3.73 -6.30 -0.67
N ALA A 29 2.53 -6.82 -0.56
CA ALA A 29 1.77 -6.93 0.69
C ALA A 29 1.80 -8.37 1.19
N GLU A 30 2.03 -8.58 2.48
CA GLU A 30 1.89 -9.91 3.07
C GLU A 30 0.46 -10.05 3.63
N ILE A 31 -0.37 -10.86 2.97
CA ILE A 31 -1.78 -11.04 3.29
C ILE A 31 -2.02 -12.51 3.63
N SER A 32 -2.48 -12.79 4.85
CA SER A 32 -2.76 -14.17 5.32
C SER A 32 -1.59 -15.15 5.11
N GLY A 33 -0.35 -14.66 5.20
CA GLY A 33 0.87 -15.46 4.99
C GLY A 33 1.26 -15.67 3.52
N ALA A 34 0.52 -15.09 2.58
CA ALA A 34 0.84 -15.09 1.16
C ALA A 34 1.32 -13.69 0.71
N PRO A 35 2.43 -13.59 -0.04
CA PRO A 35 2.87 -12.34 -0.62
C PRO A 35 2.04 -12.00 -1.87
N GLU A 36 1.28 -10.92 -1.79
CA GLU A 36 0.52 -10.35 -2.90
C GLU A 36 1.30 -9.18 -3.52
N MET A 37 1.37 -9.16 -4.85
CA MET A 37 2.16 -8.19 -5.60
C MET A 37 1.27 -7.27 -6.43
N GLY A 38 1.63 -5.99 -6.48
CA GLY A 38 0.92 -4.97 -7.23
C GLY A 38 1.89 -4.07 -7.97
N LEU A 39 1.58 -3.80 -9.24
CA LEU A 39 2.36 -2.91 -10.10
C LEU A 39 1.54 -1.69 -10.46
N GLY A 40 2.17 -0.52 -10.50
CA GLY A 40 1.53 0.74 -10.85
C GLY A 40 2.53 1.75 -11.42
N ARG A 41 2.01 2.81 -12.05
CA ARG A 41 2.80 3.97 -12.46
C ARG A 41 3.07 4.90 -11.28
N SER A 42 2.34 4.74 -10.18
CA SER A 42 2.55 5.43 -8.92
C SER A 42 2.57 4.46 -7.74
N ALA A 43 3.12 4.92 -6.62
CA ALA A 43 3.07 4.21 -5.33
C ALA A 43 1.63 3.80 -4.96
N ARG A 44 0.68 4.72 -5.17
CA ARG A 44 -0.74 4.54 -4.87
C ARG A 44 -1.38 3.44 -5.71
N GLU A 45 -1.09 3.43 -7.02
CA GLU A 45 -1.60 2.40 -7.93
C GLU A 45 -1.03 1.02 -7.60
N ALA A 46 0.28 0.94 -7.35
CA ALA A 46 0.92 -0.33 -7.00
C ALA A 46 0.35 -0.90 -5.70
N LEU A 47 0.12 -0.05 -4.70
CA LEU A 47 -0.49 -0.42 -3.42
C LEU A 47 -1.94 -0.91 -3.61
N ALA A 48 -2.77 -0.16 -4.34
CA ALA A 48 -4.14 -0.57 -4.60
C ALA A 48 -4.20 -1.92 -5.34
N ALA A 49 -3.27 -2.16 -6.27
CA ALA A 49 -3.18 -3.41 -7.00
C ALA A 49 -2.82 -4.60 -6.10
N CYS A 50 -1.87 -4.45 -5.17
CA CYS A 50 -1.48 -5.56 -4.28
C CYS A 50 -2.53 -5.87 -3.20
N LEU A 51 -3.41 -4.92 -2.88
CA LEU A 51 -4.50 -5.10 -1.92
C LEU A 51 -5.80 -5.60 -2.58
N SER A 52 -5.88 -5.61 -3.92
CA SER A 52 -7.06 -6.04 -4.68
C SER A 52 -7.69 -7.37 -4.21
N PRO A 53 -6.91 -8.40 -3.79
CA PRO A 53 -7.46 -9.66 -3.28
C PRO A 53 -8.33 -9.53 -2.02
N LEU A 54 -8.17 -8.46 -1.23
CA LEU A 54 -8.97 -8.22 -0.02
C LEU A 54 -10.38 -7.68 -0.33
N GLY A 55 -10.65 -7.31 -1.58
CA GLY A 55 -11.91 -6.70 -2.00
C GLY A 55 -11.95 -5.19 -1.81
N SER A 56 -12.87 -4.55 -2.53
CA SER A 56 -12.89 -3.08 -2.69
C SER A 56 -13.08 -2.31 -1.38
N ASP A 57 -13.83 -2.86 -0.42
CA ASP A 57 -14.10 -2.22 0.87
C ASP A 57 -12.86 -2.19 1.77
N ALA A 58 -12.18 -3.34 1.93
CA ALA A 58 -10.93 -3.43 2.67
C ALA A 58 -9.82 -2.59 2.04
N VAL A 59 -9.74 -2.56 0.69
CA VAL A 59 -8.81 -1.67 -0.03
C VAL A 59 -9.09 -0.22 0.31
N ALA A 60 -10.34 0.22 0.32
CA ALA A 60 -10.69 1.61 0.64
C ALA A 60 -10.29 1.98 2.07
N ALA A 61 -10.57 1.11 3.05
CA ALA A 61 -10.21 1.32 4.44
C ALA A 61 -8.68 1.39 4.65
N LEU A 62 -7.93 0.46 4.06
CA LEU A 62 -6.46 0.42 4.13
C LEU A 62 -5.83 1.62 3.41
N MET A 63 -6.38 2.04 2.26
CA MET A 63 -5.88 3.20 1.52
C MET A 63 -6.15 4.51 2.26
N ALA A 64 -7.26 4.62 3.00
CA ALA A 64 -7.54 5.77 3.85
C ALA A 64 -6.52 5.89 4.99
N ASP A 65 -6.21 4.77 5.66
CA ASP A 65 -5.18 4.73 6.70
C ASP A 65 -3.77 4.97 6.14
N ALA A 66 -3.46 4.39 4.97
CA ALA A 66 -2.21 4.65 4.26
C ALA A 66 -2.04 6.13 3.87
N GLN A 67 -3.14 6.87 3.62
CA GLN A 67 -3.08 8.33 3.43
C GLN A 67 -2.81 9.08 4.74
N LEU A 68 -3.26 8.57 5.89
CA LEU A 68 -2.91 9.13 7.21
C LEU A 68 -1.43 8.91 7.52
N VAL A 69 -0.90 7.73 7.22
CA VAL A 69 0.56 7.46 7.23
C VAL A 69 1.26 8.30 6.14
N GLY A 70 0.56 8.54 5.02
CA GLY A 70 1.02 9.16 3.79
C GLY A 70 1.10 10.69 3.78
N VAL A 71 0.55 11.39 4.76
CA VAL A 71 0.96 12.79 5.05
C VAL A 71 2.49 12.86 5.28
N GLY A 72 3.13 11.74 5.68
CA GLY A 72 4.59 11.58 5.67
C GLY A 72 5.20 11.05 4.36
N LEU A 73 4.44 10.43 3.44
CA LEU A 73 4.92 9.94 2.14
C LEU A 73 4.84 11.01 1.02
N GLN A 74 4.05 12.07 1.20
CA GLN A 74 3.95 13.20 0.27
C GLN A 74 5.07 14.24 0.46
N ALA A 75 5.86 14.18 1.54
CA ALA A 75 6.97 15.10 1.79
C ALA A 75 8.26 14.75 1.02
N GLY A 76 8.13 14.13 -0.15
CA GLY A 76 9.23 13.82 -1.08
C GLY A 76 9.17 14.61 -2.39
N GLU A 77 8.25 15.58 -2.49
CA GLU A 77 8.21 16.55 -3.59
C GLU A 77 8.29 17.96 -2.97
N ASN A 78 9.50 18.39 -2.60
CA ASN A 78 9.75 19.82 -2.42
C ASN A 78 11.16 20.20 -2.89
N SER A 79 11.15 20.93 -4.02
CA SER A 79 12.19 21.81 -4.58
C SER A 79 13.43 21.17 -5.21
#